data_AF-A0A2N5HMG8-F1
#
_entry.id   AF-A0A2N5HMG8-F1
#
_cell.length_a   1.000
_cell.length_b   1.000
_cell.length_c   1.000
_cell.angle_alpha   90.00
_cell.angle_beta   90.00
_cell.angle_gamma   90.00
#
_symmetry.space_group_name_H-M   'P 1'
#
loop_
_entity.id
_entity.type
_entity.pdbx_description
1 polymer ?
#
loop_
_entity_poly.entity_id
_entity_poly.type
_entity_poly.pdbx_seq_one_letter_code
_entity_poly.pdbx_strand_id
1 'polypeptide(L)'
;MLQMNLIKKLKTSYQIKLSNNHRFLCHTMGSKTIVFDSSSWEKMAELSKPKDPGYIQFSQNDDYLYIKRTIGTICVYETGGFQLVKTINLIKNLGLS
;
A
#
# COMPACT_ATOMS: atom_id res chain seq x y z
N MET A 1 -17.02 -17.14 11.33
CA MET A 1 -16.36 -17.92 10.26
C MET A 1 -15.34 -17.00 9.59
N LEU A 2 -14.06 -17.12 9.94
CA LEU A 2 -13.02 -16.23 9.41
C LEU A 2 -12.74 -16.56 7.93
N GLN A 3 -13.54 -15.96 7.06
CA GLN A 3 -13.18 -15.44 5.73
C GLN A 3 -12.23 -16.27 4.86
N MET A 4 -12.58 -17.52 4.55
CA MET A 4 -11.87 -18.30 3.50
C MET A 4 -11.70 -17.52 2.18
N ASN A 5 -12.66 -16.63 1.87
CA ASN A 5 -12.60 -15.76 0.70
C ASN A 5 -11.52 -14.68 0.80
N LEU A 6 -11.29 -14.11 1.99
CA LEU A 6 -10.19 -13.15 2.20
C LEU A 6 -8.84 -13.85 2.07
N ILE A 7 -8.67 -15.03 2.68
CA ILE A 7 -7.44 -15.81 2.59
C ILE A 7 -7.10 -16.08 1.11
N LYS A 8 -8.09 -16.45 0.29
CA LYS A 8 -7.91 -16.62 -1.16
C LYS A 8 -7.47 -15.33 -1.86
N LYS A 9 -8.02 -14.17 -1.50
CA LYS A 9 -7.63 -12.86 -2.06
C LYS A 9 -6.20 -12.47 -1.70
N LEU A 10 -5.73 -12.85 -0.51
CA LEU A 10 -4.40 -12.53 -0.02
C LEU A 10 -3.30 -13.50 -0.50
N LYS A 11 -3.65 -14.65 -1.11
CA LYS A 11 -2.66 -15.63 -1.60
C LYS A 11 -1.66 -15.07 -2.61
N THR A 12 -2.05 -14.06 -3.36
CA THR A 12 -1.23 -13.43 -4.42
C THR A 12 -0.47 -12.21 -3.92
N SER A 13 -0.43 -12.00 -2.61
CA SER A 13 0.24 -10.84 -2.02
C SER A 13 1.75 -11.02 -1.99
N TYR A 14 2.50 -9.99 -2.35
CA TYR A 14 3.94 -9.95 -2.10
C TYR A 14 4.25 -9.43 -0.70
N GLN A 15 3.46 -8.49 -0.20
CA GLN A 15 3.53 -8.01 1.17
C GLN A 15 2.13 -7.75 1.70
N ILE A 16 1.94 -7.97 3.00
CA ILE A 16 0.73 -7.63 3.75
C ILE A 16 1.16 -6.78 4.94
N LYS A 17 0.42 -5.70 5.22
CA LYS A 17 0.72 -4.78 6.32
C LYS A 17 -0.58 -4.25 6.93
N LEU A 18 -0.66 -4.31 8.26
CA LEU A 18 -1.69 -3.61 9.01
C LEU A 18 -1.24 -2.17 9.31
N SER A 19 -2.18 -1.22 9.34
CA SER A 19 -1.95 0.09 9.97
C SER A 19 -1.68 -0.07 11.46
N ASN A 20 -1.03 0.91 12.09
CA ASN A 20 -0.64 0.82 13.49
C ASN A 20 -1.88 0.81 14.42
N ASN A 21 -2.93 1.53 14.04
CA ASN A 21 -4.25 1.53 14.67
C ASN A 21 -5.11 0.30 14.28
N HIS A 22 -4.56 -0.60 13.47
CA HIS A 22 -5.20 -1.81 12.97
C HIS A 22 -6.47 -1.62 12.13
N ARG A 23 -6.83 -0.40 11.72
CA ARG A 23 -8.02 -0.10 10.91
C ARG A 23 -7.92 -0.60 9.47
N PHE A 24 -6.71 -0.62 8.90
CA PHE A 24 -6.51 -0.94 7.50
C PHE A 24 -5.59 -2.15 7.35
N LEU A 25 -5.95 -3.05 6.43
CA LEU A 25 -5.05 -4.07 5.91
C LEU A 25 -4.73 -3.74 4.46
N CYS A 26 -3.45 -3.48 4.20
CA CYS A 26 -2.93 -3.27 2.86
C CYS A 26 -2.22 -4.53 2.40
N HIS A 27 -2.36 -4.85 1.12
CA HIS A 27 -1.50 -5.84 0.50
C HIS A 27 -1.09 -5.45 -0.92
N THR A 28 0.15 -5.76 -1.26
CA THR A 28 0.70 -5.50 -2.59
C THR A 28 0.52 -6.71 -3.49
N MET A 29 0.27 -6.47 -4.76
CA MET A 29 0.17 -7.46 -5.83
C MET A 29 0.87 -6.91 -7.06
N GLY A 30 1.12 -7.78 -8.05
CA GLY A 30 1.73 -7.49 -9.37
C GLY A 30 1.87 -6.02 -9.71
N SER A 31 0.73 -5.34 -9.95
CA SER A 31 0.70 -3.95 -10.38
C SER A 31 -0.07 -2.97 -9.50
N LYS A 32 -0.46 -3.38 -8.29
CA LYS A 32 -1.36 -2.58 -7.45
C LYS A 32 -1.25 -2.92 -5.97
N THR A 33 -1.72 -1.99 -5.15
CA THR A 33 -1.94 -2.22 -3.72
C THR A 33 -3.44 -2.14 -3.44
N ILE A 34 -3.98 -3.11 -2.73
CA ILE A 34 -5.38 -3.09 -2.30
C ILE A 34 -5.42 -2.77 -0.81
N VAL A 35 -6.39 -1.93 -0.43
CA VAL A 35 -6.65 -1.57 0.96
C VAL A 35 -8.01 -2.09 1.36
N PHE A 36 -8.06 -2.80 2.48
CA PHE A 36 -9.29 -3.25 3.12
C PHE A 36 -9.49 -2.51 4.44
N ASP A 37 -10.75 -2.25 4.79
CA ASP A 37 -11.12 -2.02 6.18
C ASP A 37 -10.98 -3.35 6.93
N SER A 38 -10.27 -3.38 8.06
CA SER A 38 -9.97 -4.62 8.78
C SER A 38 -11.14 -5.14 9.60
N SER A 39 -12.17 -4.32 9.83
CA SER A 39 -13.35 -4.71 10.60
C SER A 39 -14.41 -5.32 9.68
N SER A 40 -14.72 -4.65 8.56
CA SER A 40 -15.71 -5.12 7.59
C SER A 40 -15.12 -6.03 6.51
N TRP A 41 -13.81 -5.92 6.24
CA TRP A 41 -13.09 -6.60 5.15
C TRP A 41 -13.58 -6.20 3.76
N GLU A 42 -14.22 -5.05 3.67
CA GLU A 42 -14.59 -4.41 2.41
C GLU A 42 -13.39 -3.72 1.78
N LYS A 43 -13.33 -3.75 0.44
CA LYS A 43 -12.27 -3.08 -0.31
C LYS A 43 -12.51 -1.57 -0.24
N MET A 44 -11.65 -0.86 0.46
CA MET A 44 -11.68 0.59 0.58
C MET A 44 -11.04 1.29 -0.62
N ALA A 45 -9.92 0.75 -1.10
CA ALA A 45 -9.19 1.38 -2.20
C ALA A 45 -8.40 0.38 -3.04
N GLU A 46 -8.13 0.79 -4.27
CA GLU A 46 -7.25 0.10 -5.21
C GLU A 46 -6.25 1.11 -5.79
N LEU A 47 -4.99 0.97 -5.39
CA LEU A 47 -3.92 1.93 -5.67
C LEU A 47 -3.06 1.38 -6.81
N SER A 48 -3.15 2.01 -7.98
CA SER A 48 -2.45 1.60 -9.21
C SER A 48 -1.05 2.20 -9.34
N LYS A 49 -0.61 3.03 -8.38
CA LYS A 49 0.74 3.58 -8.33
C LYS A 49 1.41 3.20 -7.01
N PRO A 50 2.70 2.83 -7.03
CA PRO A 50 3.48 2.51 -8.22
C PRO A 50 3.01 1.22 -8.91
N LYS A 51 3.34 1.05 -10.20
CA LYS A 51 3.00 -0.13 -11.01
C LYS A 51 3.72 -1.43 -10.59
N ASP A 52 4.70 -1.38 -9.69
CA ASP A 52 5.41 -2.55 -9.17
C ASP A 52 5.70 -2.34 -7.68
N PRO A 53 4.65 -2.38 -6.82
CA PRO A 53 4.80 -2.07 -5.40
C PRO A 53 5.61 -3.18 -4.70
N GLY A 54 6.77 -2.81 -4.15
CA GLY A 54 7.70 -3.74 -3.50
C GLY A 54 7.63 -3.69 -1.97
N TYR A 55 7.55 -2.50 -1.40
CA TYR A 55 7.50 -2.31 0.06
C TYR A 55 6.46 -1.28 0.47
N ILE A 56 5.67 -1.58 1.50
CA ILE A 56 4.65 -0.71 2.08
C ILE A 56 4.88 -0.49 3.58
N GLN A 57 4.60 0.72 4.01
CA GLN A 57 4.74 1.13 5.41
C GLN A 57 3.80 2.29 5.71
N PHE A 58 3.13 2.25 6.85
CA PHE A 58 2.37 3.39 7.37
C PHE A 58 3.29 4.35 8.11
N SER A 59 2.96 5.65 8.08
CA SER A 59 3.55 6.62 9.00
C SER A 59 3.24 6.25 10.45
N GLN A 60 4.02 6.76 11.40
CA GLN A 60 3.84 6.42 12.81
C GLN A 60 2.44 6.75 13.35
N ASN A 61 1.82 7.79 12.80
CA ASN A 61 0.48 8.24 13.16
C ASN A 61 -0.63 7.70 12.22
N ASP A 62 -0.30 6.82 11.28
CA ASP A 62 -1.20 6.29 10.24
C ASP A 62 -1.84 7.32 9.29
N ASP A 63 -1.43 8.59 9.29
CA ASP A 63 -1.96 9.59 8.34
C ASP A 63 -1.54 9.32 6.90
N TYR A 64 -0.42 8.60 6.70
CA TYR A 64 0.13 8.31 5.39
C TYR A 64 0.48 6.84 5.20
N LEU A 65 0.30 6.38 3.96
CA LEU A 65 0.80 5.11 3.45
C LEU A 65 1.90 5.39 2.42
N TYR A 66 3.09 4.86 2.70
CA TYR A 66 4.22 4.88 1.79
C TYR A 66 4.26 3.58 1.00
N ILE A 67 4.34 3.69 -0.33
CA ILE A 67 4.50 2.55 -1.23
C ILE A 67 5.76 2.76 -2.07
N LYS A 68 6.79 1.99 -1.77
CA LYS A 68 8.05 1.99 -2.50
C LYS A 68 7.98 0.98 -3.64
N ARG A 69 8.27 1.46 -4.85
CA ARG A 69 8.52 0.65 -6.04
C ARG A 69 9.89 -0.01 -5.94
N THR A 70 10.04 -1.19 -6.55
CA THR A 70 11.33 -1.90 -6.65
C THR A 70 12.46 -1.02 -7.20
N ILE A 71 12.18 -0.11 -8.15
CA ILE A 71 13.19 0.77 -8.77
C ILE A 71 13.34 2.17 -8.13
N GLY A 72 12.98 2.33 -6.86
CA GLY A 72 13.33 3.54 -6.10
C GLY A 72 12.40 4.74 -6.28
N THR A 73 11.17 4.54 -6.75
CA THR A 73 10.10 5.54 -6.63
C THR A 73 9.29 5.26 -5.36
N ILE A 74 8.93 6.29 -4.60
CA ILE A 74 8.01 6.19 -3.46
C ILE A 74 6.76 7.00 -3.77
N CYS A 75 5.59 6.37 -3.69
CA CYS A 75 4.31 7.05 -3.69
C CYS A 75 3.81 7.21 -2.26
N VAL A 76 3.31 8.40 -1.93
CA VAL A 76 2.76 8.76 -0.62
C VAL A 76 1.26 8.99 -0.79
N TYR A 77 0.47 8.22 -0.05
CA TYR A 77 -0.98 8.33 -0.02
C TYR A 77 -1.42 8.83 1.35
N GLU A 78 -2.40 9.73 1.41
CA GLU A 78 -3.12 10.01 2.66
C GLU A 78 -4.10 8.86 2.95
N THR A 79 -4.44 8.59 4.21
CA THR A 79 -5.22 7.40 4.59
C THR A 79 -6.70 7.64 4.84
N GLY A 80 -7.17 8.89 4.79
CA GLY A 80 -8.58 9.25 4.86
C GLY A 80 -9.36 8.85 3.61
N GLY A 81 -8.74 8.94 2.43
CA GLY A 81 -9.34 8.58 1.14
C GLY A 81 -8.39 7.86 0.18
N PHE A 82 -7.17 7.53 0.61
CA PHE A 82 -6.13 6.92 -0.22
C PHE A 82 -5.85 7.70 -1.52
N GLN A 83 -5.84 9.03 -1.43
CA GLN A 83 -5.43 9.91 -2.51
C GLN A 83 -3.91 10.06 -2.56
N LEU A 84 -3.35 10.07 -3.78
CA LEU A 84 -1.92 10.23 -3.98
C LEU A 84 -1.51 11.68 -3.68
N VAL A 85 -0.75 11.87 -2.61
CA VAL A 85 -0.26 13.20 -2.18
C VAL A 85 1.07 13.54 -2.84
N LYS A 86 1.98 12.56 -2.94
CA LYS A 86 3.35 12.83 -3.43
C LYS A 86 3.95 11.63 -4.14
N THR A 87 4.81 11.90 -5.12
CA THR A 87 5.70 10.90 -5.71
C THR A 87 7.14 11.39 -5.60
N ILE A 88 8.01 10.55 -5.05
CA ILE A 88 9.43 10.85 -4.80
C ILE A 88 10.27 9.89 -5.65
N ASN A 89 11.13 10.42 -6.52
CA ASN A 89 12.05 9.63 -7.33
C ASN A 89 13.46 9.66 -6.71
N LEU A 90 13.88 8.56 -6.11
CA LEU A 90 15.17 8.48 -5.41
C LEU A 90 16.36 8.53 -6.38
N ILE A 91 16.22 7.98 -7.59
CA ILE A 91 17.32 7.96 -8.59
C ILE A 91 17.66 9.38 -9.07
N LYS A 92 16.65 10.21 -9.37
CA LYS A 92 16.86 11.61 -9.80
C LYS A 92 17.45 12.47 -8.69
N ASN A 93 17.14 12.18 -7.44
CA ASN A 93 17.65 12.93 -6.30
C ASN A 93 19.11 12.57 -5.93
N LEU A 94 19.68 11.51 -6.51
CA LEU A 94 21.08 11.11 -6.31
C LEU A 94 22.04 11.67 -7.37
N GLY A 95 21.57 12.53 -8.29
CA GLY A 95 22.43 13.17 -9.30
C GLY A 95 23.02 12.22 -10.35
N LEU A 96 22.54 10.98 -10.43
CA LEU A 96 22.93 10.01 -11.44
C LEU A 96 21.97 10.13 -12.64
N SER A 97 22.28 11.06 -13.56
CA SER A 97 21.63 11.19 -14.87
C SER A 97 22.67 11.22 -15.97
#